data_AF-A0A9B0U6F7-F1
#
_entry.id   AF-A0A9B0U6F7-F1
#
_cell.length_a   1.000
_cell.length_b   1.000
_cell.length_c   1.000
_cell.angle_alpha   90.00
_cell.angle_beta   90.00
_cell.angle_gamma   90.00
#
_symmetry.space_group_name_H-M   'P 1'
#
loop_
_entity.id
_entity.type
_entity.pdbx_description
1 polymer ?
#
loop_
_entity_poly.entity_id
_entity_poly.type
_entity_poly.pdbx_seq_one_letter_code
_entity_poly.pdbx_strand_id
1 'polypeptide(L)'
;MASPLCRAASANILTAQDQVSTPSSKVKGSQPQTKTGHPRNKGASRAWYPVHSKLGPFYPSEVKPPVQTQVAELQRKIQLLEGDRKTFYESSQWTIKKNQDTINHLSEETKVLQQQLVNLLQGDEKVVQTVIREWKSETPYLKNRTGQALEVLDYRLSEKVKQLNALQHEVELRQKRLDELQLQHSLHELEMAEAQDSNTEVAKTMRNLENRLEKARMKAEEAEYITNVYLQLKAYLQEESLNLENRLDTMEAEVVRTKHELTELHLVNQEALNARDIAKNQLQYLEETVYRERKERERYITESKKRAEERKLQNERMERKTQREHVLLQSEDVIQDSLRAKEEELRSRWSMYQMEVIFGKVKDATGVADTHSVVRRFLAQGDTFTQLETLKRENEEMLVRLKQEKQRLQQELDHLKYSGETTLVSEQKLQAELQGRLKTEEQRRTVAQEQLERTLRGMQVVKAGLEQLASKLHYVTVEGSRFSGKELDPLTANYMPDLLGMVEEKLLKLHTQLESLNLPEMLEHIADREFYASLEGKLPLYNTRITLPLASPKDKYFDEEESEDEDNLVATRVALKVRSQKLIESRSKKRNRSRRP
;
A
#
# COMPACT_ATOMS: atom_id res chain seq x y z
N MET A 1 -7.38 -37.77 12.37
CA MET A 1 -8.36 -38.59 11.63
C MET A 1 -8.56 -37.94 10.27
N ALA A 2 -8.14 -38.42 9.12
CA ALA A 2 -7.19 -39.42 8.70
C ALA A 2 -6.88 -39.04 7.23
N SER A 3 -5.61 -38.92 6.85
CA SER A 3 -5.21 -39.18 5.46
C SER A 3 -5.45 -40.67 5.16
N PRO A 4 -5.66 -41.06 3.90
CA PRO A 4 -4.65 -41.90 3.25
C PRO A 4 -4.38 -41.49 1.78
N LEU A 5 -3.11 -41.35 1.34
CA LEU A 5 -2.14 -42.38 0.89
C LEU A 5 -2.42 -42.86 -0.55
N CYS A 6 -1.57 -42.46 -1.52
CA CYS A 6 -0.42 -43.23 -2.10
C CYS A 6 -0.86 -44.17 -3.25
N ARG A 7 -0.07 -44.54 -4.28
CA ARG A 7 1.39 -44.54 -4.54
C ARG A 7 1.61 -44.96 -6.01
N ALA A 8 2.75 -44.55 -6.56
CA ALA A 8 3.62 -45.28 -7.51
C ALA A 8 3.06 -45.56 -8.93
N ALA A 9 3.84 -45.70 -10.00
CA ALA A 9 5.25 -46.04 -10.12
C ALA A 9 5.87 -45.55 -11.45
N SER A 10 7.20 -45.49 -11.41
CA SER A 10 8.23 -45.25 -12.42
C SER A 10 8.44 -46.39 -13.44
N ALA A 11 8.87 -46.03 -14.66
CA ALA A 11 9.84 -46.75 -15.52
C ALA A 11 10.31 -45.75 -16.61
N ASN A 12 11.54 -45.21 -16.62
CA ASN A 12 12.82 -45.75 -17.12
C ASN A 12 12.75 -46.42 -18.52
N ILE A 13 13.40 -45.81 -19.54
CA ILE A 13 14.52 -46.38 -20.35
C ILE A 13 14.80 -45.58 -21.66
N LEU A 14 16.04 -45.05 -21.71
CA LEU A 14 17.06 -45.01 -22.80
C LEU A 14 16.84 -44.30 -24.17
N THR A 15 17.71 -43.28 -24.37
CA THR A 15 18.65 -43.01 -25.49
C THR A 15 18.18 -43.01 -26.95
N ALA A 16 18.33 -41.85 -27.61
CA ALA A 16 18.82 -41.66 -28.99
C ALA A 16 19.08 -40.14 -29.16
N GLN A 17 20.31 -39.66 -28.99
CA GLN A 17 21.34 -39.50 -30.02
C GLN A 17 20.88 -38.65 -31.22
N ASP A 18 21.33 -37.40 -31.20
CA ASP A 18 21.44 -36.46 -32.32
C ASP A 18 21.87 -37.16 -33.61
N GLN A 19 21.17 -36.89 -34.72
CA GLN A 19 21.77 -36.53 -36.02
C GLN A 19 20.70 -35.85 -36.89
N VAL A 20 20.85 -34.55 -37.13
CA VAL A 20 20.31 -33.89 -38.34
C VAL A 20 21.49 -33.30 -39.08
N SER A 21 21.82 -33.92 -40.21
CA SER A 21 22.78 -33.42 -41.20
C SER A 21 22.04 -33.16 -42.50
N THR A 22 22.13 -31.94 -43.01
CA THR A 22 22.04 -31.57 -44.46
C THR A 22 22.32 -30.07 -44.60
N PRO A 23 22.69 -29.51 -45.78
CA PRO A 23 23.23 -30.13 -47.01
C PRO A 23 24.38 -29.32 -47.69
N SER A 24 24.94 -29.92 -48.74
CA SER A 24 25.33 -29.30 -50.03
C SER A 24 26.38 -28.17 -50.08
N SER A 25 27.49 -28.40 -50.77
CA SER A 25 27.69 -27.93 -52.16
C SER A 25 29.16 -28.06 -52.63
N LYS A 26 29.30 -28.09 -53.96
CA LYS A 26 30.49 -28.32 -54.79
C LYS A 26 31.58 -27.25 -54.59
N VAL A 27 32.85 -27.60 -54.87
CA VAL A 27 33.58 -27.21 -56.10
C VAL A 27 35.07 -27.63 -56.05
N LYS A 28 35.43 -28.43 -57.07
CA LYS A 28 36.66 -28.51 -57.88
C LYS A 28 37.88 -27.60 -57.58
N GLY A 29 39.07 -28.21 -57.65
CA GLY A 29 40.32 -27.60 -58.17
C GLY A 29 41.59 -28.18 -57.48
N SER A 30 42.18 -29.28 -57.97
CA SER A 30 43.39 -29.33 -58.84
C SER A 30 44.57 -28.50 -58.29
N GLN A 31 45.79 -28.97 -58.01
CA GLN A 31 46.75 -29.89 -58.66
C GLN A 31 48.12 -29.59 -57.94
N PRO A 32 49.33 -29.97 -58.38
CA PRO A 32 49.90 -31.22 -58.92
C PRO A 32 51.25 -31.55 -58.20
N GLN A 33 52.11 -32.34 -58.88
CA GLN A 33 53.54 -32.65 -58.66
C GLN A 33 53.78 -34.11 -58.25
N THR A 34 54.71 -34.88 -58.83
CA THR A 34 55.68 -34.68 -59.91
C THR A 34 56.22 -36.06 -60.29
N LYS A 35 56.36 -36.27 -61.60
CA LYS A 35 57.50 -36.91 -62.32
C LYS A 35 57.95 -38.35 -62.04
N THR A 36 58.40 -38.92 -63.17
CA THR A 36 59.24 -40.11 -63.40
C THR A 36 58.50 -41.45 -63.32
N GLY A 37 58.61 -42.37 -64.27
CA GLY A 37 59.51 -42.49 -65.40
C GLY A 37 59.73 -43.99 -65.65
N HIS A 38 59.04 -44.55 -66.63
CA HIS A 38 59.37 -45.84 -67.21
C HIS A 38 59.31 -45.66 -68.73
N PRO A 39 60.32 -46.16 -69.46
CA PRO A 39 60.32 -47.60 -69.71
C PRO A 39 61.71 -48.24 -69.64
N ARG A 40 61.76 -49.52 -69.29
CA ARG A 40 62.93 -50.35 -69.55
C ARG A 40 62.52 -51.71 -70.10
N ASN A 41 62.87 -51.87 -71.37
CA ASN A 41 63.36 -53.06 -72.06
C ASN A 41 62.75 -54.42 -71.71
N LYS A 42 62.39 -55.15 -72.77
CA LYS A 42 63.14 -56.34 -73.21
C LYS A 42 62.78 -56.68 -74.65
N GLY A 43 63.76 -56.58 -75.54
CA GLY A 43 63.77 -57.39 -76.75
C GLY A 43 64.27 -58.80 -76.42
N ALA A 44 63.94 -59.76 -77.27
CA ALA A 44 64.85 -60.78 -77.75
C ALA A 44 64.13 -61.69 -78.76
N SER A 45 64.87 -61.94 -79.83
CA SER A 45 64.56 -62.73 -81.02
C SER A 45 64.71 -64.24 -80.79
N ARG A 46 64.34 -65.01 -81.84
CA ARG A 46 64.59 -66.44 -82.14
C ARG A 46 63.51 -67.39 -81.63
N ALA A 47 63.16 -68.50 -82.29
CA ALA A 47 63.88 -69.34 -83.26
C ALA A 47 62.86 -69.97 -84.25
N TRP A 48 63.09 -70.02 -85.56
CA TRP A 48 63.70 -71.13 -86.31
C TRP A 48 63.16 -72.53 -85.94
N TYR A 49 62.39 -73.11 -86.87
CA TYR A 49 62.16 -74.56 -86.94
C TYR A 49 63.31 -75.20 -87.76
N PRO A 50 63.97 -76.27 -87.27
CA PRO A 50 65.01 -76.97 -88.01
C PRO A 50 64.47 -78.13 -88.87
N VAL A 51 65.00 -78.15 -90.09
CA VAL A 51 65.27 -79.26 -91.01
C VAL A 51 65.07 -80.68 -90.46
N HIS A 52 64.29 -81.49 -91.17
CA HIS A 52 64.51 -82.93 -91.27
C HIS A 52 65.08 -83.29 -92.64
N SER A 53 66.32 -83.73 -92.65
CA SER A 53 66.96 -84.51 -93.70
C SER A 53 66.95 -85.98 -93.28
N LYS A 54 66.46 -86.88 -94.14
CA LYS A 54 66.71 -88.34 -94.12
C LYS A 54 66.63 -88.83 -95.57
N LEU A 55 67.76 -89.14 -96.18
CA LEU A 55 68.38 -90.48 -96.31
C LEU A 55 67.92 -91.17 -97.60
N GLY A 56 68.85 -91.34 -98.55
CA GLY A 56 68.73 -92.34 -99.61
C GLY A 56 68.68 -93.75 -99.01
N PRO A 57 68.26 -94.76 -99.81
CA PRO A 57 69.28 -95.61 -100.42
C PRO A 57 68.99 -96.14 -101.84
N PHE A 58 70.07 -96.20 -102.63
CA PHE A 58 70.47 -97.30 -103.54
C PHE A 58 69.75 -97.55 -104.89
N TYR A 59 70.54 -97.41 -105.96
CA TYR A 59 70.54 -98.15 -107.24
C TYR A 59 70.36 -99.68 -107.05
N PRO A 60 69.81 -100.45 -108.02
CA PRO A 60 70.37 -100.66 -109.38
C PRO A 60 69.27 -100.67 -110.48
N SER A 61 69.48 -100.67 -111.80
CA SER A 61 70.61 -100.84 -112.72
C SER A 61 70.20 -100.21 -114.06
N GLU A 62 71.17 -99.78 -114.87
CA GLU A 62 71.11 -99.60 -116.34
C GLU A 62 70.07 -98.60 -116.89
N VAL A 63 70.41 -97.48 -117.52
CA VAL A 63 71.22 -97.33 -118.75
C VAL A 63 71.76 -95.89 -118.79
N LYS A 64 73.05 -95.70 -119.12
CA LYS A 64 73.71 -94.38 -119.19
C LYS A 64 73.17 -93.54 -120.37
N PRO A 65 72.82 -92.24 -120.19
CA PRO A 65 72.87 -91.26 -121.26
C PRO A 65 74.21 -90.47 -121.20
N PRO A 66 74.62 -89.81 -122.30
CA PRO A 66 75.99 -89.35 -122.50
C PRO A 66 76.35 -88.10 -121.67
N VAL A 67 77.64 -87.96 -121.35
CA VAL A 67 78.29 -86.88 -120.56
C VAL A 67 77.88 -85.45 -120.96
N GLN A 68 77.38 -85.24 -122.19
CA GLN A 68 76.95 -83.94 -122.70
C GLN A 68 75.65 -83.41 -122.07
N THR A 69 74.73 -84.28 -121.61
CA THR A 69 73.47 -83.81 -120.98
C THR A 69 73.68 -83.30 -119.56
N GLN A 70 74.62 -83.87 -118.81
CA GLN A 70 74.98 -83.40 -117.45
C GLN A 70 75.71 -82.04 -117.48
N VAL A 71 76.54 -81.79 -118.51
CA VAL A 71 77.18 -80.48 -118.70
C VAL A 71 76.14 -79.41 -119.08
N ALA A 72 75.17 -79.73 -119.93
CA ALA A 72 74.10 -78.81 -120.30
C ALA A 72 73.16 -78.48 -119.11
N GLU A 73 72.88 -79.46 -118.25
CA GLU A 73 72.11 -79.24 -117.01
C GLU A 73 72.86 -78.34 -116.01
N LEU A 74 74.17 -78.56 -115.81
CA LEU A 74 74.99 -77.70 -114.95
C LEU A 74 75.11 -76.28 -115.51
N GLN A 75 75.26 -76.12 -116.83
CA GLN A 75 75.29 -74.80 -117.47
C GLN A 75 73.95 -74.06 -117.34
N ARG A 76 72.79 -74.74 -117.49
CA ARG A 76 71.48 -74.14 -117.21
C ARG A 76 71.32 -73.76 -115.74
N LYS A 77 71.84 -74.57 -114.81
CA LYS A 77 71.79 -74.28 -113.38
C LYS A 77 72.66 -73.08 -112.99
N ILE A 78 73.83 -72.92 -113.63
CA ILE A 78 74.69 -71.74 -113.45
C ILE A 78 74.00 -70.49 -114.02
N GLN A 79 73.41 -70.57 -115.23
CA GLN A 79 72.67 -69.45 -115.80
C GLN A 79 71.45 -69.04 -114.96
N LEU A 80 70.74 -70.00 -114.37
CA LEU A 80 69.65 -69.73 -113.41
C LEU A 80 70.18 -69.05 -112.14
N LEU A 81 71.27 -69.54 -111.55
CA LEU A 81 71.88 -68.91 -110.36
C LEU A 81 72.46 -67.52 -110.65
N GLU A 82 72.98 -67.29 -111.86
CA GLU A 82 73.44 -65.98 -112.31
C GLU A 82 72.27 -65.04 -112.59
N GLY A 83 71.17 -65.55 -113.15
CA GLY A 83 69.90 -64.85 -113.29
C GLY A 83 69.32 -64.45 -111.94
N ASP A 84 69.27 -65.38 -110.98
CA ASP A 84 68.81 -65.14 -109.62
C ASP A 84 69.73 -64.15 -108.88
N ARG A 85 71.05 -64.22 -109.08
CA ARG A 85 71.98 -63.21 -108.53
C ARG A 85 71.74 -61.83 -109.11
N LYS A 86 71.46 -61.73 -110.41
CA LYS A 86 71.17 -60.44 -111.07
C LYS A 86 69.83 -59.88 -110.61
N THR A 87 68.76 -60.68 -110.60
CA THR A 87 67.44 -60.24 -110.12
C THR A 87 67.47 -59.86 -108.65
N PHE A 88 68.22 -60.59 -107.81
CA PHE A 88 68.38 -60.25 -106.39
C PHE A 88 69.20 -58.97 -106.18
N TYR A 89 70.25 -58.76 -106.97
CA TYR A 89 71.03 -57.52 -106.90
C TYR A 89 70.23 -56.31 -107.41
N GLU A 90 69.50 -56.47 -108.51
CA GLU A 90 68.60 -55.45 -109.05
C GLU A 90 67.45 -55.16 -108.08
N SER A 91 66.83 -56.19 -107.48
CA SER A 91 65.80 -56.00 -106.46
C SER A 91 66.36 -55.31 -105.23
N SER A 92 67.57 -55.68 -104.78
CA SER A 92 68.25 -55.05 -103.65
C SER A 92 68.55 -53.58 -103.94
N GLN A 93 69.11 -53.27 -105.11
CA GLN A 93 69.39 -51.90 -105.53
C GLN A 93 68.11 -51.07 -105.67
N TRP A 94 67.05 -51.67 -106.19
CA TRP A 94 65.74 -51.01 -106.27
C TRP A 94 65.13 -50.76 -104.89
N THR A 95 65.22 -51.71 -103.96
CA THR A 95 64.81 -51.48 -102.55
C THR A 95 65.68 -50.44 -101.85
N ILE A 96 66.98 -50.40 -102.13
CA ILE A 96 67.87 -49.37 -101.57
C ILE A 96 67.48 -47.99 -102.09
N LYS A 97 67.24 -47.84 -103.40
CA LYS A 97 66.75 -46.58 -103.98
C LYS A 97 65.40 -46.17 -103.38
N LYS A 98 64.45 -47.10 -103.30
CA LYS A 98 63.13 -46.85 -102.70
C LYS A 98 63.25 -46.43 -101.24
N ASN A 99 64.12 -47.07 -100.47
CA ASN A 99 64.39 -46.71 -99.08
C ASN A 99 65.03 -45.31 -98.99
N GLN A 100 65.97 -45.00 -99.88
CA GLN A 100 66.60 -43.67 -99.94
C GLN A 100 65.56 -42.57 -100.23
N ASP A 101 64.64 -42.82 -101.17
CA ASP A 101 63.55 -41.90 -101.50
C ASP A 101 62.59 -41.72 -100.32
N THR A 102 62.25 -42.80 -99.60
CA THR A 102 61.42 -42.69 -98.39
C THR A 102 62.11 -41.93 -97.26
N ILE A 103 63.44 -42.10 -97.09
CA ILE A 103 64.21 -41.35 -96.09
C ILE A 103 64.22 -39.87 -96.44
N ASN A 104 64.42 -39.54 -97.72
CA ASN A 104 64.39 -38.15 -98.18
C ASN A 104 63.00 -37.54 -97.93
N HIS A 105 61.93 -38.24 -98.28
CA HIS A 105 60.56 -37.78 -98.03
C HIS A 105 60.28 -37.54 -96.53
N LEU A 106 60.63 -38.48 -95.66
CA LEU A 106 60.49 -38.32 -94.21
C LEU A 106 61.34 -37.18 -93.65
N SER A 107 62.53 -36.95 -94.24
CA SER A 107 63.40 -35.83 -93.85
C SER A 107 62.82 -34.46 -94.24
N GLU A 108 62.08 -34.40 -95.35
CA GLU A 108 61.35 -33.19 -95.77
C GLU A 108 60.14 -32.95 -94.86
N GLU A 109 59.36 -33.99 -94.56
CA GLU A 109 58.23 -33.89 -93.62
C GLU A 109 58.67 -33.44 -92.23
N THR A 110 59.78 -33.98 -91.72
CA THR A 110 60.32 -33.54 -90.42
C THR A 110 60.79 -32.10 -90.43
N LYS A 111 61.37 -31.60 -91.54
CA LYS A 111 61.71 -30.17 -91.69
C LYS A 111 60.46 -29.30 -91.73
N VAL A 112 59.41 -29.71 -92.45
CA VAL A 112 58.13 -28.99 -92.51
C VAL A 112 57.47 -28.93 -91.13
N LEU A 113 57.41 -30.04 -90.39
CA LEU A 113 56.86 -30.08 -89.04
C LEU A 113 57.67 -29.22 -88.05
N GLN A 114 59.00 -29.23 -88.15
CA GLN A 114 59.85 -28.32 -87.35
C GLN A 114 59.55 -26.86 -87.65
N GLN A 115 59.38 -26.50 -88.94
CA GLN A 115 59.00 -25.13 -89.32
C GLN A 115 57.60 -24.76 -88.84
N GLN A 116 56.63 -25.68 -88.91
CA GLN A 116 55.29 -25.46 -88.37
C GLN A 116 55.32 -25.23 -86.85
N LEU A 117 56.10 -26.01 -86.10
CA LEU A 117 56.25 -25.83 -84.65
C LEU A 117 56.89 -24.48 -84.30
N VAL A 118 57.96 -24.08 -85.01
CA VAL A 118 58.60 -22.78 -84.81
C VAL A 118 57.62 -21.64 -85.13
N ASN A 119 56.82 -21.77 -86.19
CA ASN A 119 55.83 -20.76 -86.56
C ASN A 119 54.70 -20.63 -85.51
N LEU A 120 54.25 -21.73 -84.90
CA LEU A 120 53.26 -21.71 -83.83
C LEU A 120 53.80 -21.04 -82.56
N LEU A 121 55.02 -21.40 -82.12
CA LEU A 121 55.64 -20.78 -80.95
C LEU A 121 55.89 -19.28 -81.14
N GLN A 122 56.33 -18.88 -82.34
CA GLN A 122 56.44 -17.46 -82.69
C GLN A 122 55.08 -16.77 -82.81
N GLY A 123 54.02 -17.50 -83.19
CA GLY A 123 52.65 -17.00 -83.21
C GLY A 123 52.15 -16.67 -81.80
N ASP A 124 52.36 -17.58 -80.85
CA ASP A 124 51.98 -17.40 -79.44
C ASP A 124 52.73 -16.24 -78.80
N GLU A 125 54.04 -16.11 -79.04
CA GLU A 125 54.83 -14.97 -78.56
C GLU A 125 54.33 -13.64 -79.14
N LYS A 126 53.89 -13.62 -80.41
CA LYS A 126 53.32 -12.42 -81.04
C LYS A 126 51.97 -12.05 -80.44
N VAL A 127 51.10 -13.03 -80.17
CA VAL A 127 49.80 -12.81 -79.52
C VAL A 127 49.98 -12.24 -78.11
N VAL A 128 50.89 -12.83 -77.32
CA VAL A 128 51.25 -12.33 -75.99
C VAL A 128 51.79 -10.91 -76.07
N GLN A 129 52.66 -10.61 -77.05
CA GLN A 129 53.16 -9.25 -77.27
C GLN A 129 52.09 -8.25 -77.70
N THR A 130 51.10 -8.65 -78.50
CA THR A 130 49.99 -7.78 -78.90
C THR A 130 49.09 -7.44 -77.72
N VAL A 131 48.74 -8.42 -76.89
CA VAL A 131 47.89 -8.22 -75.70
C VAL A 131 48.60 -7.32 -74.68
N ILE A 132 49.91 -7.53 -74.45
CA ILE A 132 50.71 -6.67 -73.56
C ILE A 132 50.77 -5.22 -74.08
N ARG A 133 50.81 -5.00 -75.40
CA ARG A 133 50.80 -3.65 -76.00
C ARG A 133 49.46 -2.94 -75.85
N GLU A 134 48.35 -3.67 -75.84
CA GLU A 134 47.02 -3.11 -75.59
C GLU A 134 46.86 -2.63 -74.13
N TRP A 135 47.61 -3.22 -73.19
CA TRP A 135 47.59 -2.88 -71.77
C TRP A 135 48.50 -1.68 -71.46
N LYS A 136 48.13 -0.49 -71.95
CA LYS A 136 48.93 0.74 -71.93
C LYS A 136 49.50 1.13 -70.55
N SER A 137 48.83 0.80 -69.45
CA SER A 137 49.27 1.14 -68.08
C SER A 137 50.32 0.19 -67.49
N GLU A 138 50.41 -1.06 -67.95
CA GLU A 138 51.32 -2.07 -67.38
C GLU A 138 52.52 -2.40 -68.30
N THR A 139 52.52 -1.86 -69.51
CA THR A 139 53.61 -1.98 -70.50
C THR A 139 55.04 -1.68 -69.98
N PRO A 140 55.32 -0.69 -69.09
CA PRO A 140 56.70 -0.43 -68.69
C PRO A 140 57.28 -1.51 -67.76
N TYR A 141 56.45 -2.23 -67.02
CA TYR A 141 56.90 -3.26 -66.06
C TYR A 141 57.15 -4.63 -66.73
N LEU A 142 56.64 -4.84 -67.94
CA LEU A 142 56.65 -6.14 -68.64
C LEU A 142 57.50 -6.14 -69.93
N LYS A 143 58.03 -4.98 -70.35
CA LYS A 143 58.75 -4.79 -71.63
C LYS A 143 59.97 -5.69 -71.84
N ASN A 144 60.64 -6.12 -70.77
CA ASN A 144 61.86 -6.95 -70.83
C ASN A 144 61.65 -8.41 -70.40
N ARG A 145 60.39 -8.83 -70.13
CA ARG A 145 60.06 -10.13 -69.53
C ARG A 145 58.83 -10.78 -70.16
N THR A 146 58.73 -10.76 -71.49
CA THR A 146 57.61 -11.37 -72.24
C THR A 146 57.37 -12.85 -71.90
N GLY A 147 58.41 -13.61 -71.55
CA GLY A 147 58.29 -15.01 -71.11
C GLY A 147 57.88 -15.23 -69.64
N GLN A 148 58.01 -14.22 -68.76
CA GLN A 148 57.68 -14.31 -67.32
C GLN A 148 56.47 -13.45 -66.91
N ALA A 149 55.89 -12.71 -67.86
CA ALA A 149 54.73 -11.85 -67.62
C ALA A 149 53.49 -12.64 -67.18
N LEU A 150 53.28 -13.83 -67.76
CA LEU A 150 52.17 -14.71 -67.43
C LEU A 150 52.22 -15.17 -65.96
N GLU A 151 53.39 -15.60 -65.49
CA GLU A 151 53.56 -16.05 -64.11
C GLU A 151 53.24 -14.93 -63.11
N VAL A 152 53.69 -13.70 -63.37
CA VAL A 152 53.40 -12.55 -62.50
C VAL A 152 51.91 -12.22 -62.47
N LEU A 153 51.22 -12.30 -63.60
CA LEU A 153 49.77 -12.11 -63.68
C LEU A 153 49.01 -13.22 -62.96
N ASP A 154 49.46 -14.47 -63.07
CA ASP A 154 48.90 -15.61 -62.35
C ASP A 154 49.08 -15.46 -60.83
N TYR A 155 50.24 -15.00 -60.37
CA TYR A 155 50.44 -14.69 -58.94
C TYR A 155 49.48 -13.60 -58.46
N ARG A 156 49.35 -12.49 -59.19
CA ARG A 156 48.41 -11.41 -58.85
C ARG A 156 46.95 -11.88 -58.87
N LEU A 157 46.58 -12.70 -59.84
CA LEU A 157 45.25 -13.30 -59.92
C LEU A 157 45.02 -14.21 -58.72
N SER A 158 46.00 -15.03 -58.34
CA SER A 158 45.92 -15.89 -57.16
C SER A 158 45.78 -15.09 -55.86
N GLU A 159 46.45 -13.94 -55.72
CA GLU A 159 46.29 -13.03 -54.59
C GLU A 159 44.90 -12.43 -54.55
N LYS A 160 44.36 -11.99 -55.71
CA LYS A 160 43.01 -11.44 -55.79
C LYS A 160 41.94 -12.49 -55.50
N VAL A 161 42.14 -13.74 -55.95
CA VAL A 161 41.26 -14.87 -55.63
C VAL A 161 41.31 -15.18 -54.12
N LYS A 162 42.49 -15.15 -53.50
CA LYS A 162 42.61 -15.32 -52.03
C LYS A 162 41.91 -14.19 -51.27
N GLN A 163 42.07 -12.94 -51.71
CA GLN A 163 41.38 -11.78 -51.12
C GLN A 163 39.86 -11.92 -51.25
N LEU A 164 39.37 -12.35 -52.42
CA LEU A 164 37.95 -12.59 -52.65
C LEU A 164 37.42 -13.72 -51.78
N ASN A 165 38.12 -14.85 -51.68
CA ASN A 165 37.73 -15.98 -50.83
C ASN A 165 37.70 -15.59 -49.34
N ALA A 166 38.65 -14.77 -48.88
CA ALA A 166 38.66 -14.25 -47.51
C ALA A 166 37.44 -13.36 -47.23
N LEU A 167 37.12 -12.45 -48.16
CA LEU A 167 35.93 -11.60 -48.06
C LEU A 167 34.63 -12.40 -48.12
N GLN A 168 34.55 -13.44 -48.96
CA GLN A 168 33.39 -14.33 -49.01
C GLN A 168 33.17 -15.05 -47.68
N HIS A 169 34.23 -15.61 -47.09
CA HIS A 169 34.15 -16.25 -45.77
C HIS A 169 33.70 -15.25 -44.69
N GLU A 170 34.22 -14.02 -44.73
CA GLU A 170 33.82 -12.94 -43.84
C GLU A 170 32.35 -12.52 -44.00
N VAL A 171 31.81 -12.54 -45.21
CA VAL A 171 30.39 -12.27 -45.48
C VAL A 171 29.52 -13.43 -44.99
N GLU A 172 29.92 -14.68 -45.25
CA GLU A 172 29.22 -15.87 -44.76
C GLU A 172 29.15 -15.90 -43.23
N LEU A 173 30.23 -15.51 -42.54
CA LEU A 173 30.25 -15.45 -41.09
C LEU A 173 29.27 -14.39 -40.55
N ARG A 174 29.24 -13.21 -41.18
CA ARG A 174 28.30 -12.14 -40.83
C ARG A 174 26.85 -12.54 -41.12
N GLN A 175 26.59 -13.25 -42.21
CA GLN A 175 25.26 -13.79 -42.54
C GLN A 175 24.80 -14.80 -41.49
N LYS A 176 25.62 -15.78 -41.13
CA LYS A 176 25.30 -16.74 -40.05
C LYS A 176 24.97 -16.04 -38.74
N ARG A 177 25.74 -15.00 -38.40
CA ARG A 177 25.49 -14.22 -37.17
C ARG A 177 24.17 -13.45 -37.24
N LEU A 178 23.82 -12.94 -38.42
CA LEU A 178 22.56 -12.23 -38.65
C LEU A 178 21.38 -13.20 -38.55
N ASP A 179 21.50 -14.39 -39.14
CA ASP A 179 20.49 -15.46 -39.04
C ASP A 179 20.28 -15.90 -37.58
N GLU A 180 21.36 -16.06 -36.80
CA GLU A 180 21.29 -16.35 -35.36
C GLU A 180 20.52 -15.26 -34.59
N LEU A 181 20.81 -13.99 -34.86
CA LEU A 181 20.15 -12.86 -34.19
C LEU A 181 18.68 -12.75 -34.59
N GLN A 182 18.35 -12.99 -35.86
CA GLN A 182 16.95 -13.04 -36.33
C GLN A 182 16.18 -14.18 -35.67
N LEU A 183 16.80 -15.35 -35.51
CA LEU A 183 16.20 -16.47 -34.79
C LEU A 183 15.95 -16.13 -33.32
N GLN A 184 16.91 -15.50 -32.63
CA GLN A 184 16.72 -15.06 -31.25
C GLN A 184 15.59 -14.03 -31.12
N HIS A 185 15.49 -13.08 -32.05
CA HIS A 185 14.44 -12.08 -32.05
C HIS A 185 13.05 -12.72 -32.25
N SER A 186 12.91 -13.60 -33.24
CA SER A 186 11.64 -14.31 -33.48
C SER A 186 11.22 -15.23 -32.32
N LEU A 187 12.18 -15.88 -31.65
CA LEU A 187 11.89 -16.64 -30.43
C LEU A 187 11.39 -15.74 -29.31
N HIS A 188 12.02 -14.57 -29.12
CA HIS A 188 11.59 -13.62 -28.11
C HIS A 188 10.21 -13.03 -28.41
N GLU A 189 9.89 -12.74 -29.68
CA GLU A 189 8.55 -12.31 -30.09
C GLU A 189 7.48 -13.37 -29.78
N LEU A 190 7.79 -14.66 -29.99
CA LEU A 190 6.90 -15.77 -29.64
C LEU A 190 6.70 -15.89 -28.12
N GLU A 191 7.76 -15.79 -27.33
CA GLU A 191 7.67 -15.79 -25.85
C GLU A 191 6.82 -14.61 -25.34
N MET A 192 6.99 -13.42 -25.92
CA MET A 192 6.21 -12.25 -25.56
C MET A 192 4.73 -12.40 -25.95
N ALA A 193 4.44 -13.04 -27.09
CA ALA A 193 3.08 -13.37 -27.49
C ALA A 193 2.43 -14.40 -26.55
N GLU A 194 3.16 -15.45 -26.16
CA GLU A 194 2.68 -16.46 -25.19
C GLU A 194 2.46 -15.87 -23.79
N ALA A 195 3.29 -14.92 -23.36
CA ALA A 195 3.11 -14.21 -22.09
C ALA A 195 1.92 -13.26 -22.11
N GLN A 196 1.61 -12.66 -23.27
CA GLN A 196 0.41 -11.84 -23.47
C GLN A 196 -0.86 -12.66 -23.71
N ASP A 197 -0.72 -13.93 -24.06
CA ASP A 197 -1.84 -14.84 -24.25
C ASP A 197 -2.57 -15.10 -22.94
N SER A 198 -3.60 -14.28 -22.75
CA SER A 198 -4.57 -14.30 -21.64
C SER A 198 -5.28 -15.65 -21.40
N ASN A 199 -5.09 -16.62 -22.29
CA ASN A 199 -5.74 -17.94 -22.28
C ASN A 199 -4.86 -19.08 -21.74
N THR A 200 -3.61 -18.82 -21.36
CA THR A 200 -2.78 -19.80 -20.66
C THR A 200 -3.47 -20.28 -19.38
N GLU A 201 -3.32 -21.57 -19.07
CA GLU A 201 -3.80 -22.19 -17.83
C GLU A 201 -3.36 -21.38 -16.60
N VAL A 202 -2.11 -20.90 -16.62
CA VAL A 202 -1.52 -20.05 -15.57
C VAL A 202 -2.29 -18.74 -15.40
N ALA A 203 -2.58 -18.00 -16.49
CA ALA A 203 -3.35 -16.76 -16.42
C ALA A 203 -4.77 -16.98 -15.89
N LYS A 204 -5.42 -18.10 -16.24
CA LYS A 204 -6.73 -18.48 -15.68
C LYS A 204 -6.65 -18.79 -14.20
N THR A 205 -5.60 -19.49 -13.75
CA THR A 205 -5.38 -19.76 -12.32
C THR A 205 -5.11 -18.48 -11.52
N MET A 206 -4.33 -17.55 -12.07
CA MET A 206 -4.05 -16.24 -11.46
C MET A 206 -5.34 -15.44 -11.26
N ARG A 207 -6.17 -15.28 -12.31
CA ARG A 207 -7.47 -14.60 -12.18
C ARG A 207 -8.41 -15.27 -11.18
N ASN A 208 -8.40 -16.61 -11.12
CA ASN A 208 -9.22 -17.34 -10.15
C ASN A 208 -8.75 -17.12 -8.71
N LEU A 209 -7.44 -17.05 -8.48
CA LEU A 209 -6.86 -16.74 -7.16
C LEU A 209 -7.14 -15.29 -6.76
N GLU A 210 -6.98 -14.35 -7.68
CA GLU A 210 -7.33 -12.93 -7.48
C GLU A 210 -8.82 -12.78 -7.13
N ASN A 211 -9.72 -13.41 -7.90
CA ASN A 211 -11.15 -13.40 -7.61
C ASN A 211 -11.50 -14.04 -6.26
N ARG A 212 -10.78 -15.09 -5.85
CA ARG A 212 -10.97 -15.72 -4.53
C ARG A 212 -10.48 -14.82 -3.42
N LEU A 213 -9.35 -14.15 -3.62
CA LEU A 213 -8.76 -13.22 -2.67
C LEU A 213 -9.67 -12.01 -2.49
N GLU A 214 -10.19 -11.44 -3.57
CA GLU A 214 -11.13 -10.32 -3.52
C GLU A 214 -12.43 -10.71 -2.82
N LYS A 215 -12.98 -11.90 -3.12
CA LYS A 215 -14.13 -12.44 -2.38
C LYS A 215 -13.85 -12.65 -0.89
N ALA A 216 -12.62 -13.02 -0.52
CA ALA A 216 -12.24 -13.16 0.88
C ALA A 216 -12.13 -11.79 1.57
N ARG A 217 -11.59 -10.78 0.88
CA ARG A 217 -11.54 -9.39 1.37
C ARG A 217 -12.92 -8.81 1.58
N MET A 218 -13.80 -8.88 0.58
CA MET A 218 -15.19 -8.42 0.70
C MET A 218 -15.90 -9.08 1.88
N LYS A 219 -15.72 -10.39 2.09
CA LYS A 219 -16.29 -11.10 3.25
C LYS A 219 -15.68 -10.65 4.59
N ALA A 220 -14.40 -10.32 4.62
CA ALA A 220 -13.75 -9.81 5.83
C ALA A 220 -14.28 -8.41 6.18
N GLU A 221 -14.39 -7.52 5.19
CA GLU A 221 -14.96 -6.17 5.37
C GLU A 221 -16.44 -6.23 5.79
N GLU A 222 -17.24 -7.12 5.19
CA GLU A 222 -18.62 -7.36 5.61
C GLU A 222 -18.68 -7.90 7.05
N ALA A 223 -17.80 -8.83 7.41
CA ALA A 223 -17.73 -9.36 8.77
C ALA A 223 -17.34 -8.26 9.77
N GLU A 224 -16.36 -7.42 9.44
CA GLU A 224 -15.97 -6.26 10.24
C GLU A 224 -17.13 -5.28 10.42
N TYR A 225 -17.83 -4.94 9.33
CA TYR A 225 -19.03 -4.11 9.37
C TYR A 225 -20.10 -4.70 10.30
N ILE A 226 -20.42 -5.98 10.14
CA ILE A 226 -21.40 -6.68 10.99
C ILE A 226 -20.96 -6.66 12.45
N THR A 227 -19.68 -6.95 12.74
CA THR A 227 -19.18 -6.90 14.12
C THR A 227 -19.26 -5.50 14.72
N ASN A 228 -18.96 -4.45 13.95
CA ASN A 228 -19.07 -3.08 14.41
C ASN A 228 -20.51 -2.72 14.76
N VAL A 229 -21.49 -3.14 13.93
CA VAL A 229 -22.91 -2.97 14.23
C VAL A 229 -23.30 -3.71 15.52
N TYR A 230 -22.85 -4.96 15.71
CA TYR A 230 -23.13 -5.69 16.95
C TYR A 230 -22.48 -5.06 18.18
N LEU A 231 -21.28 -4.50 18.05
CA LEU A 231 -20.62 -3.78 19.14
C LEU A 231 -21.35 -2.50 19.50
N GLN A 232 -21.83 -1.74 18.51
CA GLN A 232 -22.66 -0.56 18.73
C GLN A 232 -24.00 -0.93 19.39
N LEU A 233 -24.66 -1.98 18.91
CA LEU A 233 -25.90 -2.48 19.52
C LEU A 233 -25.67 -2.94 20.96
N LYS A 234 -24.56 -3.63 21.23
CA LYS A 234 -24.18 -4.02 22.59
C LYS A 234 -23.96 -2.80 23.48
N ALA A 235 -23.24 -1.79 23.01
CA ALA A 235 -23.01 -0.56 23.77
C ALA A 235 -24.34 0.15 24.09
N TYR A 236 -25.23 0.26 23.11
CA TYR A 236 -26.56 0.82 23.29
C TYR A 236 -27.39 0.03 24.33
N LEU A 237 -27.41 -1.30 24.22
CA LEU A 237 -28.13 -2.15 25.19
C LEU A 237 -27.52 -2.06 26.60
N GLN A 238 -26.21 -1.90 26.72
CA GLN A 238 -25.54 -1.68 28.00
C GLN A 238 -25.93 -0.34 28.62
N GLU A 239 -25.91 0.75 27.83
CA GLU A 239 -26.39 2.06 28.29
C GLU A 239 -27.87 2.02 28.68
N GLU A 240 -28.71 1.37 27.87
CA GLU A 240 -30.14 1.22 28.16
C GLU A 240 -30.38 0.40 29.43
N SER A 241 -29.61 -0.68 29.67
CA SER A 241 -29.73 -1.47 30.89
C SER A 241 -29.44 -0.65 32.16
N LEU A 242 -28.42 0.20 32.14
CA LEU A 242 -28.10 1.09 33.26
C LEU A 242 -29.18 2.16 33.45
N ASN A 243 -29.74 2.68 32.36
CA ASN A 243 -30.82 3.67 32.42
C ASN A 243 -32.13 3.07 32.97
N LEU A 244 -32.42 1.81 32.66
CA LEU A 244 -33.59 1.10 33.16
C LEU A 244 -33.49 0.88 34.67
N GLU A 245 -32.31 0.53 35.21
CA GLU A 245 -32.08 0.42 36.66
C GLU A 245 -32.35 1.76 37.36
N ASN A 246 -31.76 2.86 36.87
CA ASN A 246 -32.02 4.20 37.42
C ASN A 246 -33.52 4.55 37.38
N ARG A 247 -34.22 4.21 36.29
CA ARG A 247 -35.66 4.45 36.17
C ARG A 247 -36.47 3.60 37.15
N LEU A 248 -36.08 2.36 37.39
CA LEU A 248 -36.69 1.50 38.41
C LEU A 248 -36.49 2.10 39.80
N ASP A 249 -35.27 2.52 40.15
CA ASP A 249 -35.00 3.15 41.45
C ASP A 249 -35.85 4.40 41.68
N THR A 250 -36.01 5.26 40.65
CA THR A 250 -36.88 6.44 40.76
C THR A 250 -38.36 6.06 40.98
N MET A 251 -38.85 5.04 40.27
CA MET A 251 -40.21 4.54 40.45
C MET A 251 -40.40 3.88 41.82
N GLU A 252 -39.42 3.12 42.31
CA GLU A 252 -39.46 2.53 43.65
C GLU A 252 -39.48 3.60 44.74
N ALA A 253 -38.66 4.64 44.60
CA ALA A 253 -38.66 5.78 45.51
C ALA A 253 -40.01 6.52 45.52
N GLU A 254 -40.66 6.69 44.35
CA GLU A 254 -42.03 7.22 44.26
C GLU A 254 -43.06 6.33 44.95
N VAL A 255 -42.97 5.01 44.77
CA VAL A 255 -43.86 4.06 45.46
C VAL A 255 -43.66 4.12 46.98
N VAL A 256 -42.43 4.24 47.46
CA VAL A 256 -42.16 4.37 48.91
C VAL A 256 -42.70 5.69 49.45
N ARG A 257 -42.49 6.81 48.74
CA ARG A 257 -43.05 8.11 49.13
C ARG A 257 -44.57 8.09 49.22
N THR A 258 -45.25 7.60 48.18
CA THR A 258 -46.70 7.52 48.15
C THR A 258 -47.27 6.57 49.22
N LYS A 259 -46.58 5.47 49.52
CA LYS A 259 -46.94 4.61 50.66
C LYS A 259 -46.83 5.35 51.98
N HIS A 260 -45.77 6.14 52.17
CA HIS A 260 -45.60 6.94 53.38
C HIS A 260 -46.70 8.00 53.52
N GLU A 261 -46.96 8.76 52.46
CA GLU A 261 -48.06 9.74 52.39
C GLU A 261 -49.42 9.08 52.71
N LEU A 262 -49.68 7.88 52.17
CA LEU A 262 -50.90 7.13 52.48
C LEU A 262 -50.98 6.74 53.97
N THR A 263 -49.88 6.33 54.57
CA THR A 263 -49.85 6.01 56.02
C THR A 263 -50.09 7.24 56.88
N GLU A 264 -49.54 8.40 56.51
CA GLU A 264 -49.78 9.67 57.19
C GLU A 264 -51.25 10.10 57.05
N LEU A 265 -51.82 10.01 55.85
CA LEU A 265 -53.24 10.29 55.62
C LEU A 265 -54.16 9.35 56.40
N HIS A 266 -53.79 8.07 56.53
CA HIS A 266 -54.51 7.13 57.38
C HIS A 266 -54.48 7.54 58.85
N LEU A 267 -53.33 7.99 59.36
CA LEU A 267 -53.21 8.50 60.73
C LEU A 267 -54.11 9.71 60.95
N VAL A 268 -54.06 10.70 60.05
CA VAL A 268 -54.91 11.91 60.11
C VAL A 268 -56.39 11.54 60.06
N ASN A 269 -56.77 10.57 59.23
CA ASN A 269 -58.16 10.09 59.16
C ASN A 269 -58.58 9.40 60.46
N GLN A 270 -57.72 8.57 61.07
CA GLN A 270 -58.00 7.96 62.38
C GLN A 270 -58.17 9.02 63.46
N GLU A 271 -57.31 10.04 63.49
CA GLU A 271 -57.43 11.18 64.41
C GLU A 271 -58.75 11.94 64.19
N ALA A 272 -59.14 12.19 62.93
CA ALA A 272 -60.40 12.83 62.60
C ALA A 272 -61.63 12.00 63.03
N LEU A 273 -61.58 10.67 62.86
CA LEU A 273 -62.62 9.76 63.34
C LEU A 273 -62.71 9.76 64.86
N ASN A 274 -61.57 9.69 65.55
CA ASN A 274 -61.51 9.76 67.01
C ASN A 274 -62.06 11.09 67.53
N ALA A 275 -61.68 12.22 66.91
CA ALA A 275 -62.19 13.55 67.26
C ALA A 275 -63.72 13.65 67.06
N ARG A 276 -64.23 13.11 65.95
CA ARG A 276 -65.68 13.02 65.68
C ARG A 276 -66.39 12.21 66.76
N ASP A 277 -65.85 11.05 67.12
CA ASP A 277 -66.47 10.16 68.10
C ASP A 277 -66.43 10.77 69.51
N ILE A 278 -65.35 11.45 69.88
CA ILE A 278 -65.26 12.25 71.12
C ILE A 278 -66.33 13.34 71.14
N ALA A 279 -66.45 14.12 70.05
CA ALA A 279 -67.45 15.19 69.95
C ALA A 279 -68.88 14.63 70.03
N LYS A 280 -69.14 13.47 69.38
CA LYS A 280 -70.43 12.78 69.45
C LYS A 280 -70.76 12.30 70.87
N ASN A 281 -69.79 11.72 71.57
CA ASN A 281 -69.97 11.28 72.95
C ASN A 281 -70.21 12.45 73.91
N GLN A 282 -69.47 13.56 73.73
CA GLN A 282 -69.69 14.80 74.48
C GLN A 282 -71.09 15.37 74.22
N LEU A 283 -71.54 15.39 72.96
CA LEU A 283 -72.88 15.82 72.60
C LEU A 283 -73.96 14.96 73.28
N GLN A 284 -73.82 13.63 73.22
CA GLN A 284 -74.75 12.71 73.88
C GLN A 284 -74.80 12.93 75.39
N TYR A 285 -73.64 13.08 76.04
CA TYR A 285 -73.60 13.38 77.48
C TYR A 285 -74.32 14.70 77.81
N LEU A 286 -74.08 15.76 77.02
CA LEU A 286 -74.76 17.03 77.19
C LEU A 286 -76.28 16.91 76.97
N GLU A 287 -76.72 16.22 75.92
CA GLU A 287 -78.14 15.95 75.67
C GLU A 287 -78.81 15.22 76.84
N GLU A 288 -78.16 14.19 77.39
CA GLU A 288 -78.67 13.48 78.56
C GLU A 288 -78.73 14.37 79.81
N THR A 289 -77.71 15.21 80.04
CA THR A 289 -77.73 16.15 81.17
C THR A 289 -78.86 17.16 81.04
N VAL A 290 -79.06 17.74 79.85
CA VAL A 290 -80.16 18.66 79.57
C VAL A 290 -81.51 17.96 79.74
N TYR A 291 -81.64 16.71 79.28
CA TYR A 291 -82.85 15.92 79.48
C TYR A 291 -83.14 15.66 80.97
N ARG A 292 -82.12 15.29 81.75
CA ARG A 292 -82.23 15.09 83.20
C ARG A 292 -82.64 16.37 83.93
N GLU A 293 -81.97 17.49 83.64
CA GLU A 293 -82.32 18.81 84.17
C GLU A 293 -83.74 19.23 83.80
N ARG A 294 -84.16 19.00 82.55
CA ARG A 294 -85.53 19.28 82.10
C ARG A 294 -86.54 18.47 82.90
N LYS A 295 -86.28 17.18 83.12
CA LYS A 295 -87.15 16.30 83.92
C LYS A 295 -87.21 16.74 85.39
N GLU A 296 -86.09 17.20 85.95
CA GLU A 296 -86.05 17.80 87.29
C GLU A 296 -86.85 19.09 87.38
N ARG A 297 -86.69 20.00 86.40
CA ARG A 297 -87.47 21.23 86.31
C ARG A 297 -88.96 20.94 86.14
N GLU A 298 -89.35 19.98 85.31
CA GLU A 298 -90.73 19.56 85.13
C GLU A 298 -91.30 18.99 86.45
N ARG A 299 -90.56 18.14 87.17
CA ARG A 299 -90.94 17.68 88.52
C ARG A 299 -91.16 18.86 89.47
N TYR A 300 -90.19 19.77 89.57
CA TYR A 300 -90.30 20.95 90.44
C TYR A 300 -91.48 21.85 90.08
N ILE A 301 -91.75 22.06 88.79
CA ILE A 301 -92.90 22.82 88.30
C ILE A 301 -94.20 22.11 88.68
N THR A 302 -94.30 20.79 88.51
CA THR A 302 -95.51 20.03 88.90
C THR A 302 -95.75 20.07 90.41
N GLU A 303 -94.71 19.95 91.23
CA GLU A 303 -94.84 20.11 92.68
C GLU A 303 -95.24 21.53 93.08
N SER A 304 -94.67 22.54 92.42
CA SER A 304 -95.02 23.95 92.66
C SER A 304 -96.47 24.25 92.27
N LYS A 305 -96.95 23.67 91.16
CA LYS A 305 -98.37 23.73 90.76
C LYS A 305 -99.28 23.06 91.79
N LYS A 306 -98.93 21.86 92.27
CA LYS A 306 -99.69 21.18 93.35
C LYS A 306 -99.75 22.03 94.63
N ARG A 307 -98.60 22.56 95.10
CA ARG A 307 -98.56 23.45 96.28
C ARG A 307 -99.35 24.74 96.07
N ALA A 308 -99.40 25.26 94.83
CA ALA A 308 -100.21 26.42 94.49
C ALA A 308 -101.71 26.08 94.47
N GLU A 309 -102.09 24.92 93.93
CA GLU A 309 -103.48 24.40 93.95
C GLU A 309 -103.95 24.09 95.38
N GLU A 310 -103.12 23.48 96.22
CA GLU A 310 -103.37 23.24 97.64
C GLU A 310 -103.55 24.57 98.39
N ARG A 311 -102.67 25.55 98.16
CA ARG A 311 -102.83 26.90 98.71
C ARG A 311 -104.07 27.60 98.18
N LYS A 312 -104.46 27.40 96.92
CA LYS A 312 -105.71 27.92 96.37
C LYS A 312 -106.92 27.28 97.04
N LEU A 313 -106.93 25.96 97.23
CA LEU A 313 -107.96 25.22 97.97
C LEU A 313 -108.02 25.66 99.44
N GLN A 314 -106.88 25.91 100.08
CA GLN A 314 -106.81 26.42 101.44
C GLN A 314 -107.29 27.88 101.50
N ASN A 315 -106.88 28.74 100.58
CA ASN A 315 -107.38 30.11 100.47
C ASN A 315 -108.87 30.14 100.13
N GLU A 316 -109.40 29.25 99.31
CA GLU A 316 -110.84 29.11 99.06
C GLU A 316 -111.58 28.53 100.29
N ARG A 317 -110.92 27.74 101.14
CA ARG A 317 -111.46 27.29 102.44
C ARG A 317 -111.38 28.41 103.49
N MET A 318 -110.34 29.24 103.43
CA MET A 318 -110.13 30.39 104.30
C MET A 318 -111.02 31.56 103.87
N GLU A 319 -111.21 31.88 102.59
CA GLU A 319 -112.20 32.86 102.08
C GLU A 319 -113.62 32.47 102.47
N ARG A 320 -113.93 31.17 102.54
CA ARG A 320 -115.20 30.67 103.09
C ARG A 320 -115.30 30.78 104.63
N LYS A 321 -114.22 31.12 105.34
CA LYS A 321 -114.12 31.29 106.81
C LYS A 321 -113.66 32.68 107.28
N THR A 322 -113.14 33.54 106.39
CA THR A 322 -112.67 34.91 106.66
C THR A 322 -113.52 35.90 105.88
N GLN A 323 -114.83 35.84 106.13
CA GLN A 323 -115.69 37.02 106.21
C GLN A 323 -116.09 37.17 107.69
N ARG A 324 -115.14 37.55 108.55
CA ARG A 324 -115.31 38.12 109.90
C ARG A 324 -113.93 38.26 110.57
N GLU A 325 -113.68 39.45 111.13
CA GLU A 325 -112.57 39.84 112.03
C GLU A 325 -111.19 39.99 111.35
N HIS A 326 -110.57 41.16 111.12
CA HIS A 326 -110.51 42.46 111.78
C HIS A 326 -110.11 42.42 113.28
N VAL A 327 -108.99 43.10 113.57
CA VAL A 327 -108.61 43.86 114.80
C VAL A 327 -107.39 43.35 115.58
N LEU A 328 -106.30 44.12 115.43
CA LEU A 328 -105.36 44.70 116.42
C LEU A 328 -104.78 43.84 117.55
N LEU A 329 -103.45 43.96 117.76
CA LEU A 329 -102.91 44.71 118.92
C LEU A 329 -101.40 44.98 118.81
N GLN A 330 -101.05 46.19 119.26
CA GLN A 330 -99.73 46.81 119.38
C GLN A 330 -98.95 46.29 120.59
N SER A 331 -97.64 46.54 120.62
CA SER A 331 -96.99 47.25 121.75
C SER A 331 -95.56 47.70 121.38
N GLU A 332 -95.34 49.00 121.54
CA GLU A 332 -94.05 49.67 121.81
C GLU A 332 -93.55 49.25 123.22
N ASP A 333 -92.34 49.45 123.73
CA ASP A 333 -91.34 50.53 123.66
C ASP A 333 -90.19 50.07 124.64
N VAL A 334 -88.86 50.27 124.51
CA VAL A 334 -88.08 51.47 124.90
C VAL A 334 -86.57 51.11 125.04
N ILE A 335 -85.73 51.86 124.30
CA ILE A 335 -84.56 52.69 124.71
C ILE A 335 -83.18 52.11 125.22
N GLN A 336 -82.14 52.59 124.49
CA GLN A 336 -80.70 52.94 124.77
C GLN A 336 -79.65 51.92 125.24
N ASP A 337 -78.57 51.78 124.44
CA ASP A 337 -77.25 52.34 124.77
C ASP A 337 -76.25 52.32 123.59
N SER A 338 -75.20 53.15 123.68
CA SER A 338 -74.01 53.24 122.79
C SER A 338 -74.02 54.31 121.66
N LEU A 339 -73.72 55.56 122.04
CA LEU A 339 -73.44 56.69 121.15
C LEU A 339 -71.92 56.86 120.84
N ARG A 340 -71.17 55.75 120.75
CA ARG A 340 -69.82 55.73 120.16
C ARG A 340 -69.63 54.70 119.04
N ALA A 341 -70.43 53.63 119.02
CA ALA A 341 -70.52 52.73 117.86
C ALA A 341 -71.19 53.42 116.65
N LYS A 342 -72.14 54.35 116.88
CA LYS A 342 -72.89 55.03 115.81
C LYS A 342 -72.02 55.90 114.89
N GLU A 343 -70.93 56.48 115.38
CA GLU A 343 -70.09 57.36 114.55
C GLU A 343 -69.15 56.57 113.63
N GLU A 344 -68.60 55.45 114.13
CA GLU A 344 -67.86 54.47 113.32
C GLU A 344 -68.79 53.72 112.37
N GLU A 345 -70.01 53.37 112.80
CA GLU A 345 -71.03 52.73 111.97
C GLU A 345 -71.52 53.67 110.86
N LEU A 346 -71.72 54.97 111.15
CA LEU A 346 -72.06 55.97 110.13
C LEU A 346 -70.90 56.19 109.15
N ARG A 347 -69.64 56.18 109.60
CA ARG A 347 -68.47 56.24 108.70
C ARG A 347 -68.35 54.97 107.84
N SER A 348 -68.55 53.79 108.42
CA SER A 348 -68.57 52.52 107.70
C SER A 348 -69.74 52.45 106.71
N ARG A 349 -70.92 52.97 107.08
CA ARG A 349 -72.10 53.01 106.22
C ARG A 349 -71.96 54.04 105.10
N TRP A 350 -71.34 55.19 105.37
CA TRP A 350 -70.96 56.16 104.34
C TRP A 350 -69.88 55.62 103.40
N SER A 351 -68.86 54.95 103.94
CA SER A 351 -67.83 54.27 103.14
C SER A 351 -68.42 53.14 102.29
N MET A 352 -69.39 52.38 102.83
CA MET A 352 -70.10 51.32 102.11
C MET A 352 -70.99 51.89 101.00
N TYR A 353 -71.70 52.98 101.26
CA TYR A 353 -72.46 53.71 100.25
C TYR A 353 -71.55 54.27 99.15
N GLN A 354 -70.42 54.88 99.50
CA GLN A 354 -69.44 55.34 98.51
C GLN A 354 -68.90 54.19 97.67
N MET A 355 -68.59 53.05 98.29
CA MET A 355 -68.15 51.84 97.61
C MET A 355 -69.22 51.31 96.66
N GLU A 356 -70.49 51.24 97.09
CA GLU A 356 -71.62 50.84 96.25
C GLU A 356 -71.84 51.78 95.05
N VAL A 357 -71.72 53.09 95.24
CA VAL A 357 -71.82 54.06 94.15
C VAL A 357 -70.69 53.89 93.13
N ILE A 358 -69.46 53.65 93.60
CA ILE A 358 -68.31 53.40 92.72
C ILE A 358 -68.48 52.08 91.97
N PHE A 359 -68.86 50.99 92.65
CA PHE A 359 -69.12 49.70 92.02
C PHE A 359 -70.34 49.74 91.09
N GLY A 360 -71.35 50.53 91.38
CA GLY A 360 -72.49 50.79 90.48
C GLY A 360 -72.04 51.41 89.16
N LYS A 361 -71.19 52.45 89.22
CA LYS A 361 -70.59 53.05 88.01
C LYS A 361 -69.74 52.06 87.21
N VAL A 362 -68.94 51.23 87.90
CA VAL A 362 -68.13 50.19 87.23
C VAL A 362 -69.04 49.12 86.61
N LYS A 363 -70.09 48.70 87.31
CA LYS A 363 -71.08 47.73 86.86
C LYS A 363 -71.83 48.21 85.61
N ASP A 364 -72.21 49.48 85.58
CA ASP A 364 -72.86 50.11 84.43
C ASP A 364 -71.90 50.23 83.24
N ALA A 365 -70.64 50.63 83.48
CA ALA A 365 -69.61 50.71 82.44
C ALA A 365 -69.20 49.35 81.87
N THR A 366 -69.27 48.29 82.68
CA THR A 366 -68.95 46.90 82.27
C THR A 366 -70.17 46.11 81.79
N GLY A 367 -71.39 46.67 81.92
CA GLY A 367 -72.64 46.06 81.48
C GLY A 367 -72.98 44.75 82.20
N VAL A 368 -72.70 44.63 83.50
CA VAL A 368 -72.88 43.38 84.29
C VAL A 368 -74.02 43.51 85.28
N ALA A 369 -74.78 42.45 85.53
CA ALA A 369 -75.91 42.49 86.47
C ALA A 369 -75.53 42.36 87.96
N ASP A 370 -74.33 41.89 88.28
CA ASP A 370 -73.86 41.59 89.64
C ASP A 370 -72.40 41.99 89.86
N THR A 371 -72.05 42.45 91.06
CA THR A 371 -70.72 42.97 91.42
C THR A 371 -69.65 41.88 91.39
N HIS A 372 -69.98 40.64 91.77
CA HIS A 372 -69.03 39.52 91.69
C HIS A 372 -68.71 39.16 90.23
N SER A 373 -69.68 39.30 89.34
CA SER A 373 -69.52 39.02 87.91
C SER A 373 -68.57 40.02 87.23
N VAL A 374 -68.50 41.26 87.72
CA VAL A 374 -67.51 42.26 87.29
C VAL A 374 -66.09 41.77 87.62
N VAL A 375 -65.85 41.32 88.85
CA VAL A 375 -64.54 40.82 89.30
C VAL A 375 -64.08 39.62 88.46
N ARG A 376 -64.97 38.65 88.20
CA ARG A 376 -64.63 37.48 87.37
C ARG A 376 -64.23 37.88 85.94
N ARG A 377 -64.91 38.87 85.36
CA ARG A 377 -64.59 39.36 84.01
C ARG A 377 -63.24 40.06 83.96
N PHE A 378 -62.91 40.88 84.97
CA PHE A 378 -61.59 41.49 85.07
C PHE A 378 -60.46 40.46 85.27
N LEU A 379 -60.69 39.44 86.09
CA LEU A 379 -59.72 38.35 86.25
C LEU A 379 -59.52 37.58 84.94
N ALA A 380 -60.60 37.16 84.27
CA ALA A 380 -60.51 36.49 82.96
C ALA A 380 -59.90 37.38 81.87
N GLN A 381 -60.15 38.69 81.90
CA GLN A 381 -59.52 39.65 81.01
C GLN A 381 -58.02 39.80 81.30
N GLY A 382 -57.62 39.76 82.58
CA GLY A 382 -56.21 39.70 82.97
C GLY A 382 -55.52 38.43 82.47
N ASP A 383 -56.17 37.28 82.63
CA ASP A 383 -55.64 35.99 82.15
C ASP A 383 -55.51 35.97 80.61
N THR A 384 -56.52 36.44 79.88
CA THR A 384 -56.44 36.53 78.41
C THR A 384 -55.42 37.57 77.94
N PHE A 385 -55.27 38.70 78.64
CA PHE A 385 -54.24 39.68 78.36
C PHE A 385 -52.84 39.10 78.54
N THR A 386 -52.59 38.39 79.65
CA THR A 386 -51.29 37.74 79.88
C THR A 386 -50.98 36.67 78.84
N GLN A 387 -51.97 35.87 78.43
CA GLN A 387 -51.83 34.89 77.34
C GLN A 387 -51.54 35.55 75.98
N LEU A 388 -52.18 36.68 75.68
CA LEU A 388 -51.90 37.42 74.45
C LEU A 388 -50.51 38.06 74.48
N GLU A 389 -50.06 38.56 75.64
CA GLU A 389 -48.71 39.06 75.80
C GLU A 389 -47.65 37.96 75.66
N THR A 390 -47.91 36.74 76.15
CA THR A 390 -46.99 35.61 75.93
C THR A 390 -46.95 35.21 74.46
N LEU A 391 -48.10 35.08 73.80
CA LEU A 391 -48.15 34.77 72.36
C LEU A 391 -47.50 35.86 71.51
N LYS A 392 -47.64 37.14 71.90
CA LYS A 392 -46.95 38.25 71.24
C LYS A 392 -45.44 38.11 71.38
N ARG A 393 -44.94 37.86 72.60
CA ARG A 393 -43.51 37.66 72.85
C ARG A 393 -42.96 36.46 72.07
N GLU A 394 -43.66 35.33 72.08
CA GLU A 394 -43.29 34.14 71.33
C GLU A 394 -43.23 34.40 69.82
N ASN A 395 -44.23 35.10 69.26
CA ASN A 395 -44.22 35.48 67.85
C ASN A 395 -43.09 36.45 67.51
N GLU A 396 -42.81 37.43 68.38
CA GLU A 396 -41.67 38.36 68.22
C GLU A 396 -40.33 37.60 68.22
N GLU A 397 -40.17 36.64 69.13
CA GLU A 397 -38.99 35.77 69.17
C GLU A 397 -38.86 34.91 67.91
N MET A 398 -39.95 34.26 67.48
CA MET A 398 -39.96 33.46 66.25
C MET A 398 -39.62 34.30 65.03
N LEU A 399 -40.16 35.53 64.95
CA LEU A 399 -39.90 36.45 63.85
C LEU A 399 -38.42 36.87 63.82
N VAL A 400 -37.79 37.10 64.98
CA VAL A 400 -36.35 37.36 65.06
C VAL A 400 -35.54 36.14 64.61
N ARG A 401 -35.89 34.94 65.07
CA ARG A 401 -35.22 33.68 64.66
C ARG A 401 -35.31 33.48 63.14
N LEU A 402 -36.50 33.60 62.57
CA LEU A 402 -36.72 33.48 61.12
C LEU A 402 -35.96 34.56 60.32
N LYS A 403 -35.85 35.78 60.83
CA LYS A 403 -35.04 36.83 60.19
C LYS A 403 -33.55 36.48 60.19
N GLN A 404 -33.04 35.93 61.29
CA GLN A 404 -31.65 35.48 61.39
C GLN A 404 -31.39 34.29 60.47
N GLU A 405 -32.28 33.31 60.43
CA GLU A 405 -32.19 32.16 59.52
C GLU A 405 -32.23 32.60 58.05
N LYS A 406 -33.14 33.52 57.69
CA LYS A 406 -33.16 34.11 56.35
C LYS A 406 -31.83 34.77 56.00
N GLN A 407 -31.24 35.54 56.92
CA GLN A 407 -29.95 36.18 56.68
C GLN A 407 -28.81 35.16 56.51
N ARG A 408 -28.80 34.10 57.33
CA ARG A 408 -27.82 32.99 57.20
C ARG A 408 -27.95 32.29 55.86
N LEU A 409 -29.16 31.88 55.49
CA LEU A 409 -29.43 31.23 54.20
C LEU A 409 -29.09 32.14 53.02
N GLN A 410 -29.33 33.45 53.13
CA GLN A 410 -28.94 34.41 52.10
C GLN A 410 -27.42 34.48 51.94
N GLN A 411 -26.66 34.48 53.05
CA GLN A 411 -25.19 34.47 53.02
C GLN A 411 -24.64 33.17 52.45
N GLU A 412 -25.23 32.02 52.80
CA GLU A 412 -24.85 30.72 52.23
C GLU A 412 -25.11 30.67 50.73
N LEU A 413 -26.24 31.20 50.27
CA LEU A 413 -26.59 31.27 48.87
C LEU A 413 -25.66 32.22 48.10
N ASP A 414 -25.32 33.38 48.66
CA ASP A 414 -24.36 34.30 48.05
C ASP A 414 -22.96 33.65 48.00
N HIS A 415 -22.52 32.99 49.08
CA HIS A 415 -21.29 32.23 49.09
C HIS A 415 -21.28 31.17 47.99
N LEU A 416 -22.33 30.35 47.86
CA LEU A 416 -22.43 29.30 46.84
C LEU A 416 -22.45 29.88 45.42
N LYS A 417 -23.16 30.99 45.19
CA LYS A 417 -23.20 31.64 43.88
C LYS A 417 -21.81 32.09 43.44
N TYR A 418 -21.10 32.81 44.31
CA TYR A 418 -19.81 33.39 43.96
C TYR A 418 -18.66 32.38 44.06
N SER A 419 -18.72 31.41 44.99
CA SER A 419 -17.72 30.35 45.10
C SER A 419 -17.83 29.36 43.93
N GLY A 420 -19.05 28.98 43.53
CA GLY A 420 -19.26 28.07 42.40
C GLY A 420 -18.80 28.69 41.07
N GLU A 421 -19.08 29.97 40.85
CA GLU A 421 -18.64 30.64 39.62
C GLU A 421 -17.12 30.83 39.57
N THR A 422 -16.48 31.15 40.70
CA THR A 422 -15.01 31.27 40.77
C THR A 422 -14.31 29.92 40.59
N THR A 423 -14.83 28.83 41.16
CA THR A 423 -14.29 27.48 40.93
C THR A 423 -14.45 27.07 39.47
N LEU A 424 -15.63 27.26 38.87
CA LEU A 424 -15.87 26.93 37.46
C LEU A 424 -14.96 27.70 36.52
N VAL A 425 -14.77 29.01 36.74
CA VAL A 425 -13.84 29.82 35.94
C VAL A 425 -12.39 29.36 36.11
N SER A 426 -12.00 28.96 37.33
CA SER A 426 -10.66 28.42 37.58
C SER A 426 -10.43 27.06 36.91
N GLU A 427 -11.43 26.19 36.91
CA GLU A 427 -11.40 24.89 36.25
C GLU A 427 -11.37 25.04 34.73
N GLN A 428 -12.16 25.95 34.17
CA GLN A 428 -12.14 26.25 32.73
C GLN A 428 -10.78 26.80 32.29
N LYS A 429 -10.15 27.68 33.08
CA LYS A 429 -8.78 28.17 32.82
C LYS A 429 -7.76 27.04 32.86
N LEU A 430 -7.82 26.18 33.88
CA LEU A 430 -6.94 25.02 33.99
C LEU A 430 -7.13 24.06 32.81
N GLN A 431 -8.37 23.80 32.40
CA GLN A 431 -8.69 22.98 31.25
C GLN A 431 -8.11 23.58 29.96
N ALA A 432 -8.25 24.89 29.75
CA ALA A 432 -7.68 25.58 28.59
C ALA A 432 -6.14 25.53 28.59
N GLU A 433 -5.50 25.67 29.75
CA GLU A 433 -4.04 25.52 29.90
C GLU A 433 -3.58 24.09 29.58
N LEU A 434 -4.28 23.08 30.10
CA LEU A 434 -3.97 21.67 29.83
C LEU A 434 -4.17 21.33 28.35
N GLN A 435 -5.24 21.82 27.72
CA GLN A 435 -5.44 21.69 26.28
C GLN A 435 -4.35 22.40 25.48
N GLY A 436 -3.90 23.58 25.93
CA GLY A 436 -2.77 24.28 25.35
C GLY A 436 -1.48 23.47 25.42
N ARG A 437 -1.16 22.91 26.59
CA ARG A 437 0.01 22.04 26.78
C ARG A 437 -0.06 20.77 25.93
N LEU A 438 -1.24 20.15 25.86
CA LEU A 438 -1.45 18.98 25.01
C LEU A 438 -1.14 19.30 23.54
N LYS A 439 -1.68 20.41 23.00
CA LYS A 439 -1.40 20.85 21.63
C LYS A 439 0.09 21.10 21.39
N THR A 440 0.79 21.70 22.36
CA THR A 440 2.24 21.91 22.22
C THR A 440 3.04 20.61 22.24
N GLU A 441 2.63 19.63 23.05
CA GLU A 441 3.28 18.31 23.07
C GLU A 441 2.96 17.48 21.83
N GLU A 442 1.75 17.59 21.28
CA GLU A 442 1.39 17.01 19.99
C GLU A 442 2.25 17.59 18.87
N GLN A 443 2.43 18.90 18.81
CA GLN A 443 3.32 19.55 17.84
C GLN A 443 4.78 19.12 18.02
N ARG A 444 5.26 18.99 19.25
CA ARG A 444 6.62 18.47 19.52
C ARG A 444 6.77 17.04 19.02
N ARG A 445 5.76 16.20 19.24
CA ARG A 445 5.73 14.81 18.76
C ARG A 445 5.76 14.75 17.24
N THR A 446 4.95 15.55 16.53
CA THR A 446 4.95 15.53 15.06
C THR A 446 6.29 15.97 14.50
N VAL A 447 6.88 17.04 15.04
CA VAL A 447 8.23 17.50 14.63
C VAL A 447 9.28 16.42 14.87
N ALA A 448 9.26 15.76 16.03
CA ALA A 448 10.18 14.66 16.33
C ALA A 448 9.99 13.45 15.40
N GLN A 449 8.73 13.11 15.07
CA GLN A 449 8.41 12.04 14.11
C GLN A 449 8.93 12.39 12.72
N GLU A 450 8.70 13.60 12.23
CA GLU A 450 9.23 14.00 10.92
C GLU A 450 10.77 14.01 10.90
N GLN A 451 11.42 14.44 11.98
CA GLN A 451 12.88 14.37 12.12
C GLN A 451 13.38 12.91 12.09
N LEU A 452 12.68 12.01 12.79
CA LEU A 452 12.97 10.57 12.74
C LEU A 452 12.80 10.00 11.33
N GLU A 453 11.72 10.34 10.62
CA GLU A 453 11.51 9.87 9.24
C GLU A 453 12.56 10.43 8.27
N ARG A 454 12.98 11.69 8.43
CA ARG A 454 14.06 12.28 7.62
C ARG A 454 15.39 11.57 7.88
N THR A 455 15.72 11.29 9.14
CA THR A 455 16.97 10.60 9.51
C THR A 455 16.95 9.13 9.07
N LEU A 456 15.82 8.42 9.19
CA LEU A 456 15.67 7.05 8.68
C LEU A 456 15.83 6.99 7.16
N ARG A 457 15.19 7.91 6.41
CA ARG A 457 15.37 8.00 4.95
C ARG A 457 16.83 8.28 4.59
N GLY A 458 17.48 9.23 5.27
CA GLY A 458 18.90 9.50 5.10
C GLY A 458 19.77 8.27 5.37
N MET A 459 19.50 7.55 6.46
CA MET A 459 20.22 6.33 6.83
C MET A 459 20.05 5.21 5.79
N GLN A 460 18.85 5.05 5.21
CA GLN A 460 18.60 4.11 4.12
C GLN A 460 19.41 4.45 2.86
N VAL A 461 19.47 5.74 2.50
CA VAL A 461 20.28 6.20 1.35
C VAL A 461 21.76 5.95 1.60
N VAL A 462 22.26 6.26 2.80
CA VAL A 462 23.66 5.97 3.17
C VAL A 462 23.93 4.47 3.16
N LYS A 463 22.99 3.64 3.64
CA LYS A 463 23.09 2.18 3.60
C LYS A 463 23.25 1.67 2.17
N ALA A 464 22.33 2.04 1.30
CA ALA A 464 22.38 1.65 -0.12
C ALA A 464 23.68 2.15 -0.79
N GLY A 465 24.10 3.39 -0.50
CA GLY A 465 25.36 3.94 -1.01
C GLY A 465 26.60 3.17 -0.55
N LEU A 466 26.66 2.80 0.73
CA LEU A 466 27.74 2.00 1.30
C LEU A 466 27.74 0.56 0.76
N GLU A 467 26.58 -0.07 0.61
CA GLU A 467 26.45 -1.41 0.00
C GLU A 467 26.92 -1.40 -1.46
N GLN A 468 26.56 -0.36 -2.22
CA GLN A 468 27.04 -0.16 -3.60
C GLN A 468 28.55 0.06 -3.65
N LEU A 469 29.11 0.89 -2.76
CA LEU A 469 30.55 1.12 -2.67
C LEU A 469 31.30 -0.17 -2.28
N ALA A 470 30.82 -0.90 -1.27
CA ALA A 470 31.40 -2.17 -0.86
C ALA A 470 31.39 -3.20 -2.00
N SER A 471 30.31 -3.24 -2.79
CA SER A 471 30.19 -4.09 -3.99
C SER A 471 31.23 -3.72 -5.06
N LYS A 472 31.43 -2.42 -5.33
CA LYS A 472 32.45 -1.95 -6.29
C LYS A 472 33.87 -2.22 -5.82
N LEU A 473 34.11 -2.14 -4.51
CA LEU A 473 35.40 -2.37 -3.87
C LEU A 473 35.63 -3.87 -3.54
N HIS A 474 34.82 -4.78 -4.07
CA HIS A 474 34.96 -6.22 -3.79
C HIS A 474 36.34 -6.76 -4.20
N TYR A 475 36.91 -6.26 -5.29
CA TYR A 475 38.20 -6.69 -5.83
C TYR A 475 39.43 -6.20 -5.05
N VAL A 476 39.25 -5.25 -4.13
CA VAL A 476 40.33 -4.73 -3.29
C VAL A 476 40.47 -5.61 -2.05
N THR A 477 41.47 -6.49 -2.06
CA THR A 477 41.73 -7.42 -0.96
C THR A 477 42.55 -6.73 0.14
N VAL A 478 41.97 -6.66 1.33
CA VAL A 478 42.57 -6.03 2.50
C VAL A 478 43.08 -7.13 3.42
N GLU A 479 44.32 -7.60 3.23
CA GLU A 479 44.93 -8.56 4.16
C GLU A 479 45.19 -7.91 5.54
N GLY A 480 44.83 -8.61 6.62
CA GLY A 480 45.10 -8.21 8.02
C GLY A 480 44.08 -7.28 8.70
N SER A 481 42.93 -7.02 8.08
CA SER A 481 41.87 -6.15 8.63
C SER A 481 40.87 -6.91 9.52
N ARG A 482 40.22 -6.21 10.47
CA ARG A 482 39.14 -6.76 11.32
C ARG A 482 37.96 -7.32 10.51
N PHE A 483 37.81 -6.86 9.27
CA PHE A 483 36.72 -7.17 8.35
C PHE A 483 37.15 -8.09 7.20
N SER A 484 38.40 -8.57 7.16
CA SER A 484 38.87 -9.46 6.09
C SER A 484 38.16 -10.81 6.18
N GLY A 485 37.40 -11.17 5.14
CA GLY A 485 36.76 -12.49 5.00
C GLY A 485 35.50 -12.72 5.84
N LYS A 486 34.93 -11.68 6.48
CA LYS A 486 33.65 -11.78 7.20
C LYS A 486 32.54 -11.11 6.39
N GLU A 487 31.53 -11.88 5.99
CA GLU A 487 30.25 -11.32 5.54
C GLU A 487 29.60 -10.63 6.74
N LEU A 488 29.37 -9.32 6.63
CA LEU A 488 28.70 -8.55 7.66
C LEU A 488 27.22 -8.96 7.69
N ASP A 489 26.72 -9.32 8.88
CA ASP A 489 25.33 -9.69 9.08
C ASP A 489 24.41 -8.45 8.97
N PRO A 490 23.49 -8.39 7.97
CA PRO A 490 22.58 -7.27 7.76
C PRO A 490 21.63 -6.96 8.93
N LEU A 491 21.49 -7.89 9.89
CA LEU A 491 20.60 -7.77 11.04
C LEU A 491 21.26 -7.16 12.28
N THR A 492 22.58 -6.99 12.28
CA THR A 492 23.31 -6.47 13.44
C THR A 492 23.16 -4.95 13.54
N ALA A 493 22.91 -4.42 14.75
CA ALA A 493 22.74 -2.96 14.98
C ALA A 493 23.96 -2.12 14.54
N ASN A 494 25.15 -2.72 14.55
CA ASN A 494 26.40 -2.10 14.13
C ASN A 494 26.73 -2.27 12.65
N TYR A 495 25.83 -2.85 11.85
CA TYR A 495 26.06 -3.14 10.43
C TYR A 495 26.50 -1.91 9.63
N MET A 496 25.86 -0.77 9.83
CA MET A 496 26.17 0.47 9.12
C MET A 496 27.56 1.05 9.45
N PRO A 497 27.92 1.25 10.74
CA PRO A 497 29.28 1.60 11.13
C PRO A 497 30.35 0.60 10.66
N ASP A 498 30.08 -0.70 10.74
CA ASP A 498 31.02 -1.75 10.35
C ASP A 498 31.23 -1.76 8.82
N LEU A 499 30.16 -1.54 8.05
CA LEU A 499 30.22 -1.40 6.59
C LEU A 499 30.98 -0.14 6.17
N LEU A 500 30.78 0.98 6.89
CA LEU A 500 31.53 2.21 6.67
C LEU A 500 33.03 2.00 6.93
N GLY A 501 33.39 1.35 8.05
CA GLY A 501 34.79 1.05 8.37
C GLY A 501 35.43 0.11 7.35
N MET A 502 34.69 -0.89 6.85
CA MET A 502 35.18 -1.76 5.77
C MET A 502 35.44 -0.99 4.47
N VAL A 503 34.54 -0.09 4.08
CA VAL A 503 34.70 0.75 2.89
C VAL A 503 35.88 1.70 3.06
N GLU A 504 36.04 2.32 4.23
CA GLU A 504 37.16 3.21 4.55
C GLU A 504 38.52 2.50 4.43
N GLU A 505 38.68 1.32 5.04
CA GLU A 505 39.93 0.56 4.94
C GLU A 505 40.27 0.15 3.49
N LYS A 506 39.26 -0.24 2.71
CA LYS A 506 39.44 -0.56 1.29
C LYS A 506 39.82 0.66 0.45
N LEU A 507 39.19 1.81 0.70
CA LEU A 507 39.50 3.06 0.01
C LEU A 507 40.91 3.55 0.37
N LEU A 508 41.33 3.45 1.63
CA LEU A 508 42.69 3.78 2.05
C LEU A 508 43.73 2.89 1.36
N LYS A 509 43.48 1.57 1.26
CA LYS A 509 44.38 0.68 0.50
C LYS A 509 44.43 1.03 -0.98
N LEU A 510 43.30 1.31 -1.62
CA LEU A 510 43.27 1.81 -2.99
C LEU A 510 44.09 3.10 -3.15
N HIS A 511 43.95 4.03 -2.21
CA HIS A 511 44.70 5.28 -2.23
C HIS A 511 46.22 5.03 -2.18
N THR A 512 46.70 4.17 -1.28
CA THR A 512 48.12 3.81 -1.23
C THR A 512 48.62 3.10 -2.50
N GLN A 513 47.77 2.30 -3.16
CA GLN A 513 48.10 1.67 -4.44
C GLN A 513 48.17 2.71 -5.57
N LEU A 514 47.25 3.69 -5.57
CA LEU A 514 47.21 4.78 -6.54
C LEU A 514 48.38 5.76 -6.39
N GLU A 515 48.88 6.00 -5.17
CA GLU A 515 50.07 6.82 -4.92
C GLU A 515 51.34 6.26 -5.58
N SER A 516 51.41 4.94 -5.78
CA SER A 516 52.54 4.29 -6.45
C SER A 516 52.49 4.34 -7.98
N LEU A 517 51.39 4.85 -8.55
CA LEU A 517 51.12 4.87 -9.99
C LEU A 517 51.12 6.31 -10.53
N ASN A 518 51.68 6.51 -11.73
CA ASN A 518 51.63 7.80 -12.43
C ASN A 518 50.20 8.08 -12.95
N LEU A 519 49.36 8.68 -12.10
CA LEU A 519 47.99 9.07 -12.43
C LEU A 519 47.85 9.88 -13.74
N PRO A 520 48.76 10.80 -14.11
CA PRO A 520 48.62 11.57 -15.36
C PRO A 520 48.75 10.68 -16.61
N GLU A 521 49.76 9.81 -16.68
CA GLU A 521 49.97 8.89 -17.81
C GLU A 521 48.82 7.87 -17.93
N MET A 522 48.33 7.35 -16.80
CA MET A 522 47.17 6.45 -16.81
C MET A 522 45.88 7.15 -17.26
N LEU A 523 45.65 8.40 -16.87
CA LEU A 523 44.48 9.16 -17.31
C LEU A 523 44.54 9.49 -18.80
N GLU A 524 45.73 9.73 -19.36
CA GLU A 524 45.92 9.85 -20.82
C GLU A 524 45.61 8.52 -21.53
N HIS A 525 46.13 7.39 -21.03
CA HIS A 525 45.81 6.07 -21.57
C HIS A 525 44.33 5.65 -21.41
N ILE A 526 43.66 6.10 -20.35
CA ILE A 526 42.23 5.91 -20.18
C ILE A 526 41.44 6.82 -21.13
N ALA A 527 41.98 8.00 -21.49
CA ALA A 527 41.38 8.92 -22.45
C ALA A 527 41.58 8.46 -23.92
N ASP A 528 42.52 7.55 -24.18
CA ASP A 528 42.74 6.96 -25.50
C ASP A 528 41.50 6.20 -25.99
N ARG A 529 41.07 6.48 -27.22
CA ARG A 529 39.88 5.86 -27.85
C ARG A 529 39.95 4.33 -27.90
N GLU A 530 41.16 3.79 -28.01
CA GLU A 530 41.40 2.34 -28.07
C GLU A 530 41.09 1.65 -26.74
N PHE A 531 41.34 2.33 -25.61
CA PHE A 531 41.00 1.84 -24.28
C PHE A 531 39.48 1.75 -24.09
N TYR A 532 38.73 2.80 -24.46
CA TYR A 532 37.26 2.78 -24.42
C TYR A 532 36.64 1.72 -25.32
N ALA A 533 37.16 1.52 -26.53
CA ALA A 533 36.70 0.48 -27.44
C ALA A 533 36.96 -0.94 -26.88
N SER A 534 38.11 -1.15 -26.22
CA SER A 534 38.44 -2.41 -25.55
C SER A 534 37.59 -2.67 -24.29
N LEU A 535 37.17 -1.61 -23.60
CA LEU A 535 36.29 -1.68 -22.43
C LEU A 535 34.83 -1.93 -22.85
N GLU A 536 34.37 -1.29 -23.92
CA GLU A 536 33.04 -1.51 -24.53
C GLU A 536 32.82 -2.97 -24.91
N GLY A 537 33.85 -3.66 -25.42
CA GLY A 537 33.79 -5.09 -25.72
C GLY A 537 33.72 -6.01 -24.50
N LYS A 538 33.99 -5.50 -23.28
CA LYS A 538 34.06 -6.30 -22.03
C LYS A 538 33.00 -5.92 -20.99
N LEU A 539 32.07 -5.04 -21.32
CA LEU A 539 31.00 -4.60 -20.41
C LEU A 539 29.89 -5.67 -20.31
N PRO A 540 29.40 -5.99 -19.09
CA PRO A 540 28.28 -6.92 -18.91
C PRO A 540 26.98 -6.40 -19.54
N LEU A 541 26.16 -7.30 -20.09
CA LEU A 541 24.92 -6.99 -20.83
C LEU A 541 23.87 -6.21 -20.01
N TYR A 542 23.93 -6.25 -18.68
CA TYR A 542 23.02 -5.52 -17.78
C TYR A 542 23.45 -4.07 -17.51
N ASN A 543 24.62 -3.65 -17.99
CA ASN A 543 25.13 -2.30 -17.78
C ASN A 543 24.63 -1.38 -18.90
N THR A 544 23.35 -1.00 -18.83
CA THR A 544 22.76 -0.04 -19.76
C THR A 544 23.34 1.35 -19.47
N ARG A 545 24.32 1.77 -20.26
CA ARG A 545 24.81 3.15 -20.23
C ARG A 545 23.63 4.07 -20.54
N ILE A 546 23.22 4.88 -19.57
CA ILE A 546 22.32 6.00 -19.79
C ILE A 546 23.09 6.98 -20.67
N THR A 547 22.69 7.10 -21.94
CA THR A 547 23.17 8.18 -22.81
C THR A 547 22.64 9.48 -22.22
N LEU A 548 23.46 10.16 -21.41
CA LEU A 548 23.20 11.54 -21.05
C LEU A 548 23.18 12.32 -22.37
N PRO A 549 22.08 13.03 -22.69
CA PRO A 549 22.06 13.90 -23.86
C PRO A 549 23.23 14.87 -23.68
N LEU A 550 24.26 14.77 -24.52
CA LEU A 550 25.15 15.91 -24.72
C LEU A 550 24.21 17.04 -25.11
N ALA A 551 24.14 18.06 -24.25
CA ALA A 551 23.27 19.21 -24.47
C ALA A 551 23.49 19.69 -25.90
N SER A 552 22.55 19.37 -26.79
CA SER A 552 22.47 20.02 -28.07
C SER A 552 22.29 21.51 -27.76
N PRO A 553 23.02 22.42 -28.43
CA PRO A 553 22.78 23.83 -28.24
C PRO A 553 21.30 24.05 -28.60
N LYS A 554 20.51 24.43 -27.58
CA LYS A 554 19.06 24.65 -27.68
C LYS A 554 18.72 25.31 -29.01
N ASP A 555 18.06 24.54 -29.87
CA ASP A 555 17.42 25.07 -31.06
C ASP A 555 16.28 25.97 -30.56
N LYS A 556 16.32 27.25 -30.92
CA LYS A 556 15.48 28.31 -30.33
C LYS A 556 14.07 28.38 -30.95
N TYR A 557 13.62 27.30 -31.55
CA TYR A 557 12.33 27.25 -32.21
C TYR A 557 11.63 25.96 -31.78
N PHE A 558 10.40 26.12 -31.28
CA PHE A 558 9.50 25.10 -30.73
C PHE A 558 9.63 24.84 -29.23
N ASP A 559 8.98 25.70 -28.46
CA ASP A 559 8.30 25.34 -27.20
C ASP A 559 6.96 26.10 -27.19
N GLU A 560 5.95 25.52 -27.84
CA GLU A 560 4.54 25.70 -27.48
C GLU A 560 3.93 24.30 -27.37
N GLU A 561 4.15 23.63 -26.23
CA GLU A 561 3.19 22.66 -25.72
C GLU A 561 2.90 23.01 -24.27
N GLU A 562 1.64 23.40 -24.03
CA GLU A 562 1.04 23.67 -22.74
C GLU A 562 1.21 22.47 -21.80
N SER A 563 2.02 22.64 -20.76
CA SER A 563 1.93 21.80 -19.56
C SER A 563 0.92 22.46 -18.62
N GLU A 564 -0.32 21.98 -18.71
CA GLU A 564 -1.40 22.26 -17.76
C GLU A 564 -1.12 21.49 -16.44
N ASP A 565 -0.26 21.99 -15.56
CA ASP A 565 -0.10 21.40 -14.23
C ASP A 565 0.48 22.41 -13.20
N GLU A 566 -0.14 23.59 -13.03
CA GLU A 566 0.12 24.45 -11.86
C GLU A 566 -1.14 25.19 -11.36
N ASP A 567 -2.21 24.45 -11.08
CA ASP A 567 -3.46 25.01 -10.52
C ASP A 567 -3.50 25.00 -8.97
N ASN A 568 -2.36 25.00 -8.28
CA ASN A 568 -2.32 24.98 -6.80
C ASN A 568 -1.35 25.98 -6.13
N LEU A 569 -0.95 27.05 -6.83
CA LEU A 569 -0.19 28.14 -6.20
C LEU A 569 -1.01 29.44 -6.20
N VAL A 570 -1.31 29.94 -4.99
CA VAL A 570 -2.00 31.20 -4.73
C VAL A 570 -1.37 32.32 -5.57
N ALA A 571 -2.10 32.78 -6.58
CA ALA A 571 -1.61 33.75 -7.55
C ALA A 571 -1.14 35.04 -6.86
N THR A 572 0.16 35.31 -6.94
CA THR A 572 0.77 36.51 -6.37
C THR A 572 0.17 37.77 -7.00
N ARG A 573 0.05 38.86 -6.23
CA ARG A 573 -0.55 40.14 -6.66
C ARG A 573 0.00 40.67 -8.01
N VAL A 574 1.25 40.34 -8.32
CA VAL A 574 1.90 40.70 -9.59
C VAL A 574 1.34 39.87 -10.76
N ALA A 575 1.15 38.56 -10.58
CA ALA A 575 0.55 37.68 -11.59
C ALA A 575 -0.89 38.11 -11.92
N LEU A 576 -1.68 38.49 -10.91
CA LEU A 576 -3.02 39.04 -11.12
C LEU A 576 -3.02 40.37 -11.89
N LYS A 577 -2.04 41.25 -11.64
CA LYS A 577 -1.88 42.50 -12.42
C LYS A 577 -1.50 42.22 -13.87
N VAL A 578 -0.63 41.26 -14.14
CA VAL A 578 -0.23 40.89 -15.50
C VAL A 578 -1.42 40.26 -16.25
N ARG A 579 -2.19 39.39 -15.59
CA ARG A 579 -3.39 38.78 -16.17
C ARG A 579 -4.47 39.81 -16.48
N SER A 580 -4.71 40.77 -15.58
CA SER A 580 -5.69 41.84 -15.82
C SER A 580 -5.26 42.78 -16.94
N GLN A 581 -3.96 43.09 -17.05
CA GLN A 581 -3.43 43.92 -18.13
C GLN A 581 -3.54 43.23 -19.50
N LYS A 582 -3.24 41.93 -19.58
CA LYS A 582 -3.47 41.12 -20.81
C LYS A 582 -4.95 41.07 -21.21
N LEU A 583 -5.87 41.04 -20.25
CA LEU A 583 -7.31 41.10 -20.48
C LEU A 583 -7.77 42.47 -21.04
N ILE A 584 -7.15 43.56 -20.58
CA ILE A 584 -7.42 44.90 -21.10
C ILE A 584 -6.86 45.06 -22.53
N GLU A 585 -5.64 44.56 -22.78
CA GLU A 585 -4.99 44.63 -24.10
C GLU A 585 -5.68 43.76 -25.16
N SER A 586 -6.19 42.59 -24.78
CA SER A 586 -6.99 41.75 -25.69
C SER A 586 -8.34 42.37 -26.04
N ARG A 587 -8.95 43.12 -25.10
CA ARG A 587 -10.19 43.87 -25.36
C ARG A 587 -9.95 45.15 -26.17
N SER A 588 -8.82 45.83 -26.00
CA SER A 588 -8.49 47.03 -26.79
C SER A 588 -8.20 46.71 -28.26
N LYS A 589 -7.64 45.53 -28.56
CA LYS A 589 -7.43 45.05 -29.95
C LYS A 589 -8.73 44.80 -30.73
N LYS A 590 -9.85 44.49 -30.06
CA LYS A 590 -11.17 44.28 -30.72
C LYS A 590 -11.91 45.58 -31.06
N ARG A 591 -11.45 46.75 -30.62
CA ARG A 591 -12.19 48.02 -30.77
C ARG A 591 -11.81 48.85 -32.01
N ASN A 592 -10.78 48.46 -32.78
CA ASN A 592 -10.34 49.16 -34.00
C ASN A 592 -10.79 48.49 -35.31
N ARG A 593 -12.06 48.05 -35.41
CA ARG A 593 -12.68 47.71 -36.71
C ARG A 593 -13.88 48.62 -37.00
N SER A 594 -13.59 49.75 -37.64
CA SER A 594 -14.50 50.55 -38.49
C SER A 594 -13.62 51.59 -39.19
N ARG A 595 -13.72 51.93 -40.48
CA ARG A 595 -14.64 51.65 -41.59
C ARG A 595 -13.80 51.92 -42.85
N ARG A 596 -14.00 51.13 -43.92
CA ARG A 596 -13.54 51.50 -45.28
C ARG A 596 -14.38 52.68 -45.81
N PRO A 597 -13.84 53.56 -46.65
CA PRO A 597 -14.53 53.98 -47.86
C PRO A 597 -14.55 52.85 -48.90
#